data_AF-A0A2G9UQJ6-F1
#
_entry.id   AF-A0A2G9UQJ6-F1
#
_cell.length_a   1.000
_cell.length_b   1.000
_cell.length_c   1.000
_cell.angle_alpha   90.00
_cell.angle_beta   90.00
_cell.angle_gamma   90.00
#
_symmetry.space_group_name_H-M   'P 1'
#
loop_
_entity.id
_entity.type
_entity.pdbx_description
1 polymer ?
#
loop_
_entity_poly.entity_id
_entity_poly.type
_entity_poly.pdbx_seq_one_letter_code
_entity_poly.pdbx_strand_id
1 'polypeptide(L)'
;MISSRFLRECLCYSTVIKEKIAAMLEKKKLLGDGQTDQGKFVLKTAKGTRDYGPKSMAVRESVLKIVTDAFKRHGAETIDTPVFELREVLMGKYGEEGGKLVYDLQDQGGELLSLRYDLTLNHRFILEGMFAACGAGADQFKTVCSSVDKLDKQPWIEIEEELIKEKGLTKENTEKLGQFVRLREFNPSMGNVELLDKLMEFEELAKNARLKKGVEELKVKALEGINLETNGEEQKGLPVGVGSVAAGGRYDELVGNFMAPSGAKGKDKRQDVPCVGISFGIERLFAIMEAKMQIEQLPVRTTETEIFIASAQKNLLQERMKLCKTLWDEGFKVEFAYKANPKLLTQLQYCEDRLIPLVLIVGERELQEGVVKLRNVKARAEQDVPFSELVPTLRSTLASL
;
A
#
# COMPACT_ATOMS: atom_id res chain seq x y z
N MET A 1 51.22 47.92 -34.78
CA MET A 1 50.13 48.87 -34.45
C MET A 1 48.81 48.27 -34.90
N ILE A 2 47.90 47.95 -33.96
CA ILE A 2 46.50 47.66 -34.32
C ILE A 2 45.85 49.00 -34.67
N SER A 3 45.29 49.12 -35.88
CA SER A 3 44.73 50.38 -36.37
C SER A 3 43.57 50.85 -35.48
N SER A 4 43.55 52.15 -35.14
CA SER A 4 42.46 52.76 -34.37
C SER A 4 41.09 52.64 -35.05
N ARG A 5 41.08 52.37 -36.37
CA ARG A 5 39.88 52.10 -37.16
C ARG A 5 39.18 50.80 -36.73
N PHE A 6 39.94 49.73 -36.48
CA PHE A 6 39.42 48.43 -36.04
C PHE A 6 38.80 48.50 -34.64
N LEU A 7 39.42 49.25 -33.72
CA LEU A 7 38.86 49.48 -32.38
C LEU A 7 37.57 50.31 -32.42
N ARG A 8 37.46 51.29 -33.33
CA ARG A 8 36.21 52.06 -33.53
C ARG A 8 35.08 51.20 -34.12
N GLU A 9 35.39 50.32 -35.07
CA GLU A 9 34.41 49.40 -35.66
C GLU A 9 33.88 48.40 -34.62
N CYS A 10 34.76 47.79 -33.81
CA CYS A 10 34.35 46.90 -32.71
C CYS A 10 33.50 47.62 -31.64
N LEU A 11 33.83 48.86 -31.29
CA LEU A 11 33.03 49.66 -30.34
C LEU A 11 31.65 50.01 -30.93
N CYS A 12 31.58 50.39 -32.21
CA CYS A 12 30.31 50.67 -32.89
C CYS A 12 29.40 49.43 -32.92
N TYR A 13 29.96 48.25 -33.20
CA TYR A 13 29.24 46.98 -33.17
C TYR A 13 28.68 46.65 -31.77
N SER A 14 29.43 46.98 -30.71
CA SER A 14 28.96 46.81 -29.32
C SER A 14 27.74 47.66 -29.00
N THR A 15 27.71 48.92 -29.44
CA THR A 15 26.58 49.83 -29.20
C THR A 15 25.33 49.35 -29.94
N VAL A 16 25.46 49.00 -31.23
CA VAL A 16 24.35 48.50 -32.05
C VAL A 16 23.78 47.17 -31.52
N ILE A 17 24.62 46.29 -30.96
CA ILE A 17 24.16 45.07 -30.29
C ILE A 17 23.37 45.40 -29.02
N LYS A 18 23.84 46.33 -28.18
CA LYS A 18 23.15 46.75 -26.95
C LYS A 18 21.78 47.36 -27.25
N GLU A 19 21.69 48.23 -28.24
CA GLU A 19 20.41 48.83 -28.68
C GLU A 19 19.43 47.77 -29.21
N LYS A 20 19.89 46.82 -30.03
CA LYS A 20 19.06 45.71 -30.51
C LYS A 20 18.56 44.80 -29.37
N ILE A 21 19.40 44.53 -28.36
CA ILE A 21 19.00 43.76 -27.18
C ILE A 21 17.96 44.52 -26.35
N ALA A 22 18.16 45.83 -26.13
CA ALA A 22 17.19 46.67 -25.42
C ALA A 22 15.83 46.69 -26.11
N ALA A 23 15.79 46.90 -27.44
CA ALA A 23 14.56 46.87 -28.23
C ALA A 23 13.88 45.49 -28.23
N MET A 24 14.63 44.39 -28.18
CA MET A 24 14.07 43.05 -28.02
C MET A 24 13.49 42.82 -26.62
N LEU A 25 14.10 43.36 -25.56
CA LEU A 25 13.59 43.30 -24.19
C LEU A 25 12.32 44.13 -24.01
N GLU A 26 12.20 45.30 -24.64
CA GLU A 26 10.93 46.05 -24.67
C GLU A 26 9.82 45.29 -25.41
N LYS A 27 10.11 44.73 -26.58
CA LYS A 27 9.14 43.89 -27.31
C LYS A 27 8.72 42.66 -26.50
N LYS A 28 9.61 42.08 -25.69
CA LYS A 28 9.26 41.00 -24.76
C LYS A 28 8.28 41.46 -23.68
N LYS A 29 8.37 42.71 -23.18
CA LYS A 29 7.40 43.25 -22.20
C LYS A 29 6.02 43.51 -22.81
N LEU A 30 5.94 43.81 -24.10
CA LEU A 30 4.69 44.01 -24.84
C LEU A 30 4.02 42.68 -25.22
N LEU A 31 4.82 41.63 -25.41
CA LEU A 31 4.37 40.24 -25.45
C LEU A 31 4.18 39.73 -24.02
N GLY A 32 3.15 40.25 -23.34
CA GLY A 32 2.81 39.86 -21.96
C GLY A 32 2.80 38.34 -21.81
N ASP A 33 3.30 37.85 -20.65
CA ASP A 33 3.79 36.48 -20.47
C ASP A 33 2.77 35.41 -20.87
N GLY A 34 2.80 35.02 -22.15
CA GLY A 34 2.00 33.95 -22.76
C GLY A 34 2.44 32.56 -22.33
N GLN A 35 2.86 32.41 -21.07
CA GLN A 35 2.87 31.13 -20.40
C GLN A 35 1.41 30.76 -20.11
N THR A 36 0.81 30.02 -21.04
CA THR A 36 -0.13 28.98 -20.60
C THR A 36 0.62 28.16 -19.56
N ASP A 37 0.08 28.13 -18.34
CA ASP A 37 0.70 27.45 -17.22
C ASP A 37 0.65 25.94 -17.49
N GLN A 38 1.65 25.45 -18.24
CA GLN A 38 1.95 24.03 -18.40
C GLN A 38 2.48 23.54 -17.06
N GLY A 39 1.53 23.35 -16.14
CA GLY A 39 1.78 23.00 -14.75
C GLY A 39 2.84 21.90 -14.68
N LYS A 40 3.97 22.24 -14.05
CA LYS A 40 5.18 21.42 -13.94
C LYS A 40 4.80 19.95 -13.76
N PHE A 41 5.11 19.11 -14.75
CA PHE A 41 4.72 17.69 -14.75
C PHE A 41 5.17 17.00 -13.44
N VAL A 42 4.19 16.64 -12.61
CA VAL A 42 4.43 16.02 -11.30
C VAL A 42 4.31 14.51 -11.44
N LEU A 43 5.44 13.81 -11.30
CA LEU A 43 5.45 12.38 -11.04
C LEU A 43 4.89 12.12 -9.64
N LYS A 44 3.68 11.57 -9.56
CA LYS A 44 3.02 11.13 -8.32
C LYS A 44 2.04 9.99 -8.61
N THR A 45 1.78 9.17 -7.61
CA THR A 45 0.64 8.23 -7.62
C THR A 45 -0.70 8.99 -7.54
N ALA A 46 -1.80 8.30 -7.80
CA ALA A 46 -3.13 8.84 -7.57
C ALA A 46 -3.35 9.11 -6.06
N LYS A 47 -4.19 10.09 -5.74
CA LYS A 47 -4.50 10.42 -4.33
C LYS A 47 -5.09 9.19 -3.63
N GLY A 48 -4.52 8.79 -2.50
CA GLY A 48 -4.95 7.59 -1.77
C GLY A 48 -4.30 6.28 -2.24
N THR A 49 -3.42 6.30 -3.25
CA THR A 49 -2.66 5.10 -3.68
C THR A 49 -1.16 5.25 -3.43
N ARG A 50 -0.49 4.13 -3.18
CA ARG A 50 0.96 4.04 -2.96
C ARG A 50 1.56 2.87 -3.74
N ASP A 51 2.82 3.02 -4.14
CA ASP A 51 3.62 1.91 -4.66
C ASP A 51 4.15 1.07 -3.49
N TYR A 52 4.29 -0.25 -3.70
CA TYR A 52 4.93 -1.16 -2.75
C TYR A 52 6.33 -1.47 -3.25
N GLY A 53 7.35 -0.98 -2.55
CA GLY A 53 8.74 -1.28 -2.87
C GLY A 53 9.10 -2.75 -2.55
N PRO A 54 10.26 -3.27 -3.02
CA PRO A 54 10.61 -4.69 -2.88
C PRO A 54 10.61 -5.22 -1.44
N LYS A 55 10.95 -4.38 -0.45
CA LYS A 55 10.88 -4.75 0.98
C LYS A 55 9.42 -4.92 1.44
N SER A 56 8.57 -3.93 1.18
CA SER A 56 7.14 -3.98 1.50
C SER A 56 6.41 -5.13 0.78
N MET A 57 6.82 -5.45 -0.46
CA MET A 57 6.30 -6.61 -1.19
C MET A 57 6.68 -7.94 -0.53
N ALA A 58 7.95 -8.12 -0.12
CA ALA A 58 8.35 -9.34 0.59
C ALA A 58 7.58 -9.55 1.91
N VAL A 59 7.32 -8.46 2.66
CA VAL A 59 6.46 -8.51 3.86
C VAL A 59 5.02 -8.88 3.49
N ARG A 60 4.44 -8.20 2.50
CA ARG A 60 3.09 -8.44 1.99
C ARG A 60 2.87 -9.89 1.55
N GLU A 61 3.80 -10.45 0.77
CA GLU A 61 3.76 -11.84 0.31
C GLU A 61 3.84 -12.82 1.48
N SER A 62 4.68 -12.56 2.50
CA SER A 62 4.76 -13.40 3.69
C SER A 62 3.44 -13.46 4.47
N VAL A 63 2.75 -12.32 4.65
CA VAL A 63 1.44 -12.22 5.31
C VAL A 63 0.37 -12.93 4.48
N LEU A 64 0.29 -12.63 3.18
CA LEU A 64 -0.70 -13.23 2.29
C LEU A 64 -0.54 -14.74 2.24
N LYS A 65 0.70 -15.27 2.20
CA LYS A 65 0.97 -16.70 2.27
C LYS A 65 0.41 -17.35 3.53
N ILE A 66 0.62 -16.76 4.71
CA ILE A 66 0.10 -17.29 5.99
C ILE A 66 -1.44 -17.38 5.97
N VAL A 67 -2.11 -16.32 5.50
CA VAL A 67 -3.58 -16.27 5.40
C VAL A 67 -4.10 -17.28 4.37
N THR A 68 -3.49 -17.35 3.18
CA THR A 68 -3.88 -18.29 2.12
C THR A 68 -3.62 -19.75 2.51
N ASP A 69 -2.53 -20.06 3.21
CA ASP A 69 -2.24 -21.41 3.69
C ASP A 69 -3.24 -21.85 4.77
N ALA A 70 -3.75 -20.93 5.59
CA ALA A 70 -4.84 -21.21 6.51
C ALA A 70 -6.15 -21.54 5.75
N PHE A 71 -6.53 -20.73 4.76
CA PHE A 71 -7.71 -21.02 3.93
C PHE A 71 -7.63 -22.37 3.21
N LYS A 72 -6.47 -22.69 2.60
CA LYS A 72 -6.23 -23.98 1.95
C LYS A 72 -6.33 -25.16 2.91
N ARG A 73 -5.85 -25.02 4.15
CA ARG A 73 -5.98 -26.04 5.22
C ARG A 73 -7.44 -26.36 5.54
N HIS A 74 -8.33 -25.38 5.44
CA HIS A 74 -9.77 -25.55 5.64
C HIS A 74 -10.53 -25.96 4.36
N GLY A 75 -9.83 -26.29 3.27
CA GLY A 75 -10.44 -26.74 2.02
C GLY A 75 -11.14 -25.62 1.23
N ALA A 76 -10.82 -24.36 1.49
CA ALA A 76 -11.42 -23.24 0.78
C ALA A 76 -10.93 -23.18 -0.68
N GLU A 77 -11.88 -23.14 -1.62
CA GLU A 77 -11.62 -22.84 -3.03
C GLU A 77 -11.34 -21.34 -3.21
N THR A 78 -10.55 -20.99 -4.22
CA THR A 78 -10.19 -19.59 -4.52
C THR A 78 -10.86 -19.16 -5.81
N ILE A 79 -11.53 -18.00 -5.77
CA ILE A 79 -12.07 -17.30 -6.95
C ILE A 79 -11.43 -15.92 -7.04
N ASP A 80 -11.45 -15.34 -8.24
CA ASP A 80 -11.17 -13.92 -8.46
C ASP A 80 -12.32 -13.32 -9.28
N THR A 81 -12.58 -12.03 -9.11
CA THR A 81 -13.64 -11.30 -9.85
C THR A 81 -13.05 -10.04 -10.48
N PRO A 82 -13.65 -9.49 -11.55
CA PRO A 82 -13.16 -8.27 -12.17
C PRO A 82 -13.00 -7.10 -11.19
N VAL A 83 -12.07 -6.18 -11.47
CA VAL A 83 -11.79 -5.04 -10.57
C VAL A 83 -12.94 -4.01 -10.54
N PHE A 84 -13.74 -4.00 -11.59
CA PHE A 84 -14.98 -3.26 -11.75
C PHE A 84 -16.16 -4.22 -11.88
N GLU A 85 -17.35 -3.79 -11.47
CA GLU A 85 -18.61 -4.52 -11.66
C GLU A 85 -19.61 -3.61 -12.39
N LEU A 86 -20.72 -4.16 -12.88
CA LEU A 86 -21.85 -3.36 -13.38
C LEU A 86 -22.35 -2.43 -12.27
N ARG A 87 -22.52 -1.14 -12.60
CA ARG A 87 -22.91 -0.10 -11.64
C ARG A 87 -24.19 -0.43 -10.89
N GLU A 88 -25.17 -1.03 -11.56
CA GLU A 88 -26.43 -1.48 -10.96
C GLU A 88 -26.24 -2.57 -9.88
N VAL A 89 -25.31 -3.50 -10.08
CA VAL A 89 -25.00 -4.60 -9.13
C VAL A 89 -24.43 -4.04 -7.81
N LEU A 90 -23.68 -2.94 -7.88
CA LEU A 90 -23.13 -2.25 -6.72
C LEU A 90 -24.16 -1.34 -6.05
N MET A 91 -24.92 -0.56 -6.83
CA MET A 91 -25.93 0.36 -6.30
C MET A 91 -27.10 -0.37 -5.63
N GLY A 92 -27.52 -1.53 -6.14
CA GLY A 92 -28.61 -2.33 -5.58
C GLY A 92 -28.38 -2.82 -4.14
N LYS A 93 -27.13 -2.89 -3.66
CA LYS A 93 -26.81 -3.30 -2.28
C LYS A 93 -26.91 -2.18 -1.24
N TYR A 94 -26.74 -0.92 -1.65
CA TYR A 94 -26.50 0.20 -0.72
C TYR A 94 -27.36 1.45 -0.98
N GLY A 95 -28.21 1.41 -2.00
CA GLY A 95 -29.02 2.56 -2.44
C GLY A 95 -28.20 3.65 -3.12
N GLU A 96 -28.86 4.76 -3.46
CA GLU A 96 -28.28 5.88 -4.24
C GLU A 96 -27.02 6.53 -3.63
N GLU A 97 -26.72 6.24 -2.36
CA GLU A 97 -25.62 6.87 -1.62
C GLU A 97 -24.32 6.08 -1.67
N GLY A 98 -24.37 4.75 -1.77
CA GLY A 98 -23.18 3.93 -1.95
C GLY A 98 -22.41 4.33 -3.21
N GLY A 99 -23.15 4.70 -4.27
CA GLY A 99 -22.58 5.17 -5.54
C GLY A 99 -21.73 6.45 -5.45
N LYS A 100 -21.79 7.24 -4.37
CA LYS A 100 -20.95 8.45 -4.21
C LYS A 100 -19.53 8.15 -3.72
N LEU A 101 -19.28 6.94 -3.21
CA LEU A 101 -18.00 6.49 -2.65
C LEU A 101 -17.37 5.37 -3.49
N VAL A 102 -18.01 5.07 -4.61
CA VAL A 102 -17.62 4.11 -5.62
C VAL A 102 -17.01 4.90 -6.78
N TYR A 103 -15.87 4.46 -7.31
CA TYR A 103 -15.25 5.08 -8.47
C TYR A 103 -15.93 4.57 -9.74
N ASP A 104 -16.83 5.36 -10.32
CA ASP A 104 -17.42 5.11 -11.63
C ASP A 104 -16.34 5.24 -12.74
N LEU A 105 -16.39 4.36 -13.74
CA LEU A 105 -15.60 4.49 -14.97
C LEU A 105 -16.25 5.54 -15.89
N GLN A 106 -15.44 6.15 -16.76
CA GLN A 106 -15.96 7.09 -17.75
C GLN A 106 -16.86 6.37 -18.76
N ASP A 107 -18.04 6.93 -19.03
CA ASP A 107 -18.92 6.45 -20.10
C ASP A 107 -18.25 6.62 -21.47
N GLN A 108 -18.23 5.53 -22.24
CA GLN A 108 -17.68 5.43 -23.59
C GLN A 108 -18.73 4.93 -24.61
N GLY A 109 -20.02 4.99 -24.27
CA GLY A 109 -21.13 4.48 -25.09
C GLY A 109 -21.41 2.99 -24.91
N GLY A 110 -21.04 2.43 -23.76
CA GLY A 110 -21.15 1.00 -23.43
C GLY A 110 -21.85 0.75 -22.09
N GLU A 111 -21.50 -0.35 -21.43
CA GLU A 111 -22.01 -0.68 -20.10
C GLU A 111 -21.45 0.27 -19.02
N LEU A 112 -22.29 0.65 -18.05
CA LEU A 112 -21.87 1.51 -16.94
C LEU A 112 -21.22 0.65 -15.85
N LEU A 113 -19.94 0.92 -15.58
CA LEU A 113 -19.07 0.12 -14.72
C LEU A 113 -18.50 0.96 -13.56
N SER A 114 -18.25 0.33 -12.42
CA SER A 114 -17.63 1.00 -11.27
C SER A 114 -16.74 0.07 -10.44
N LEU A 115 -15.73 0.62 -9.75
CA LEU A 115 -14.78 -0.16 -8.93
C LEU A 115 -15.43 -0.72 -7.64
N ARG A 116 -14.91 -1.86 -7.17
CA ARG A 116 -15.38 -2.55 -5.95
C ARG A 116 -15.13 -1.73 -4.66
N TYR A 117 -16.02 -1.93 -3.67
CA TYR A 117 -16.14 -1.13 -2.44
C TYR A 117 -15.11 -1.42 -1.33
N ASP A 118 -14.36 -2.54 -1.41
CA ASP A 118 -13.41 -3.00 -0.37
C ASP A 118 -12.19 -2.06 -0.14
N LEU A 119 -12.24 -0.84 -0.68
CA LEU A 119 -11.18 0.15 -0.75
C LEU A 119 -11.56 1.54 -0.14
N THR A 120 -12.78 1.81 0.38
CA THR A 120 -13.24 3.22 0.57
C THR A 120 -13.99 3.70 1.85
N LEU A 121 -14.18 2.96 2.98
CA LEU A 121 -14.94 3.53 4.14
C LEU A 121 -14.57 3.10 5.59
N ASN A 122 -15.16 3.83 6.56
CA ASN A 122 -15.05 3.76 8.04
C ASN A 122 -16.44 3.43 8.70
N HIS A 123 -16.52 3.20 10.02
CA HIS A 123 -17.68 2.58 10.70
C HIS A 123 -18.92 3.51 10.87
N ARG A 124 -19.80 3.47 9.87
CA ARG A 124 -21.03 4.27 9.71
C ARG A 124 -21.89 4.51 10.97
N PHE A 125 -22.13 3.50 11.82
CA PHE A 125 -23.06 3.64 12.95
C PHE A 125 -22.60 4.57 14.07
N ILE A 126 -21.28 4.73 14.28
CA ILE A 126 -20.78 5.72 15.27
C ILE A 126 -21.01 7.13 14.75
N LEU A 127 -20.70 7.37 13.47
CA LEU A 127 -20.94 8.65 12.81
C LEU A 127 -22.43 9.02 12.87
N GLU A 128 -23.33 8.15 12.41
CA GLU A 128 -24.80 8.38 12.49
C GLU A 128 -25.26 8.67 13.94
N GLY A 129 -24.65 8.00 14.92
CA GLY A 129 -24.88 8.23 16.34
C GLY A 129 -24.48 9.63 16.82
N MET A 130 -23.29 10.09 16.43
CA MET A 130 -22.74 11.41 16.78
C MET A 130 -23.62 12.54 16.25
N PHE A 131 -23.93 12.56 14.95
CA PHE A 131 -24.69 13.66 14.35
C PHE A 131 -26.13 13.75 14.88
N ALA A 132 -26.77 12.60 15.15
CA ALA A 132 -28.09 12.56 15.77
C ALA A 132 -28.07 13.09 17.22
N ALA A 133 -26.99 12.87 17.98
CA ALA A 133 -26.81 13.46 19.30
C ALA A 133 -26.51 14.98 19.25
N CYS A 134 -25.83 15.45 18.20
CA CYS A 134 -25.65 16.88 17.92
C CYS A 134 -26.93 17.59 17.46
N GLY A 135 -28.08 16.90 17.33
CA GLY A 135 -29.32 17.49 16.82
C GLY A 135 -29.28 17.86 15.34
N ALA A 136 -28.37 17.28 14.55
CA ALA A 136 -28.40 17.43 13.09
C ALA A 136 -29.50 16.54 12.49
N GLY A 137 -30.22 17.08 11.50
CA GLY A 137 -31.25 16.32 10.80
C GLY A 137 -30.69 15.12 10.03
N ALA A 138 -31.50 14.07 9.86
CA ALA A 138 -31.10 12.87 9.10
C ALA A 138 -30.86 13.17 7.60
N ASP A 139 -31.45 14.26 7.11
CA ASP A 139 -31.22 14.90 5.82
C ASP A 139 -29.87 15.63 5.75
N GLN A 140 -29.44 16.28 6.85
CA GLN A 140 -28.16 16.99 6.95
C GLN A 140 -26.95 16.05 7.18
N PHE A 141 -27.15 14.85 7.74
CA PHE A 141 -26.07 13.88 8.04
C PHE A 141 -24.99 13.75 6.95
N LYS A 142 -25.40 13.75 5.68
CA LYS A 142 -24.54 13.53 4.50
C LYS A 142 -23.64 14.72 4.21
N THR A 143 -24.19 15.93 4.28
CA THR A 143 -23.45 17.17 3.99
C THR A 143 -22.47 17.50 5.11
N VAL A 144 -22.84 17.19 6.35
CA VAL A 144 -21.98 17.33 7.53
C VAL A 144 -20.82 16.32 7.49
N CYS A 145 -21.07 15.05 7.17
CA CYS A 145 -20.01 14.05 6.96
C CYS A 145 -18.94 14.51 5.96
N SER A 146 -19.36 15.16 4.86
CA SER A 146 -18.47 15.67 3.81
C SER A 146 -17.54 16.79 4.30
N SER A 147 -17.98 17.61 5.27
CA SER A 147 -17.13 18.62 5.90
C SER A 147 -16.22 17.99 6.97
N VAL A 148 -16.68 16.97 7.69
CA VAL A 148 -15.87 16.24 8.70
C VAL A 148 -14.72 15.44 8.07
N ASP A 149 -14.86 14.88 6.85
CA ASP A 149 -13.73 14.23 6.14
C ASP A 149 -12.54 15.17 5.88
N LYS A 150 -12.79 16.49 5.87
CA LYS A 150 -11.75 17.50 5.65
C LYS A 150 -10.88 17.72 6.89
N LEU A 151 -11.22 17.17 8.05
CA LEU A 151 -10.51 17.36 9.31
C LEU A 151 -9.03 16.92 9.27
N ASP A 152 -8.71 15.90 8.47
CA ASP A 152 -7.32 15.46 8.24
C ASP A 152 -6.48 16.48 7.41
N LYS A 153 -7.13 17.51 6.84
CA LYS A 153 -6.61 18.31 5.72
C LYS A 153 -6.80 19.82 5.92
N GLN A 154 -7.74 20.23 6.76
CA GLN A 154 -8.10 21.62 7.05
C GLN A 154 -8.28 21.82 8.57
N PRO A 155 -7.90 22.99 9.11
CA PRO A 155 -8.16 23.33 10.51
C PRO A 155 -9.67 23.29 10.82
N TRP A 156 -10.02 22.87 12.04
CA TRP A 156 -11.41 22.84 12.52
C TRP A 156 -12.16 24.17 12.29
N ILE A 157 -11.48 25.32 12.38
CA ILE A 157 -12.07 26.65 12.18
C ILE A 157 -12.68 26.78 10.76
N GLU A 158 -12.00 26.30 9.73
CA GLU A 158 -12.51 26.35 8.34
C GLU A 158 -13.73 25.42 8.17
N ILE A 159 -13.68 24.26 8.82
CA ILE A 159 -14.75 23.25 8.79
C ILE A 159 -15.98 23.73 9.58
N GLU A 160 -15.78 24.36 10.72
CA GLU A 160 -16.83 24.98 11.54
C GLU A 160 -17.54 26.10 10.78
N GLU A 161 -16.79 26.95 10.07
CA GLU A 161 -17.39 27.94 9.18
C GLU A 161 -18.19 27.30 8.04
N GLU A 162 -17.69 26.24 7.41
CA GLU A 162 -18.42 25.51 6.36
C GLU A 162 -19.71 24.88 6.89
N LEU A 163 -19.66 24.23 8.06
CA LEU A 163 -20.79 23.58 8.71
C LEU A 163 -21.91 24.57 9.05
N ILE A 164 -21.55 25.75 9.56
CA ILE A 164 -22.51 26.79 9.92
C ILE A 164 -23.03 27.53 8.67
N LYS A 165 -22.13 28.04 7.81
CA LYS A 165 -22.49 28.94 6.70
C LYS A 165 -23.08 28.20 5.50
N GLU A 166 -22.60 26.99 5.19
CA GLU A 166 -23.04 26.24 4.00
C GLU A 166 -23.98 25.09 4.33
N LYS A 167 -23.75 24.36 5.44
CA LYS A 167 -24.55 23.15 5.76
C LYS A 167 -25.73 23.43 6.69
N GLY A 168 -25.83 24.67 7.19
CA GLY A 168 -26.97 25.15 7.98
C GLY A 168 -27.04 24.54 9.39
N LEU A 169 -25.91 24.15 9.97
CA LEU A 169 -25.88 23.75 11.39
C LEU A 169 -25.89 25.00 12.27
N THR A 170 -26.59 24.91 13.40
CA THR A 170 -26.48 25.93 14.44
C THR A 170 -25.07 25.90 15.04
N LYS A 171 -24.61 27.05 15.55
CA LYS A 171 -23.31 27.15 16.22
C LYS A 171 -23.19 26.14 17.37
N GLU A 172 -24.27 25.96 18.15
CA GLU A 172 -24.34 24.97 19.24
C GLU A 172 -24.17 23.52 18.73
N ASN A 173 -24.83 23.14 17.64
CA ASN A 173 -24.74 21.79 17.07
C ASN A 173 -23.33 21.52 16.51
N THR A 174 -22.71 22.52 15.89
CA THR A 174 -21.34 22.44 15.38
C THR A 174 -20.31 22.36 16.51
N GLU A 175 -20.46 23.15 17.58
CA GLU A 175 -19.61 23.08 18.78
C GLU A 175 -19.69 21.69 19.44
N LYS A 176 -20.90 21.13 19.62
CA LYS A 176 -21.10 19.76 20.12
C LYS A 176 -20.45 18.72 19.21
N LEU A 177 -20.64 18.83 17.90
CA LEU A 177 -20.02 17.92 16.94
C LEU A 177 -18.49 17.96 17.01
N GLY A 178 -17.91 19.15 17.16
CA GLY A 178 -16.47 19.34 17.34
C GLY A 178 -15.92 18.57 18.53
N GLN A 179 -16.65 18.52 19.65
CA GLN A 179 -16.26 17.74 20.84
C GLN A 179 -16.17 16.24 20.55
N PHE A 180 -17.05 15.71 19.69
CA PHE A 180 -17.09 14.29 19.36
C PHE A 180 -16.06 13.90 18.30
N VAL A 181 -15.99 14.62 17.17
CA VAL A 181 -15.10 14.26 16.05
C VAL A 181 -13.63 14.56 16.34
N ARG A 182 -13.34 15.54 17.19
CA ARG A 182 -11.98 15.90 17.64
C ARG A 182 -11.59 15.25 18.97
N LEU A 183 -12.36 14.29 19.48
CA LEU A 183 -12.09 13.65 20.77
C LEU A 183 -10.68 13.04 20.85
N ARG A 184 -10.13 12.57 19.73
CA ARG A 184 -8.74 12.10 19.58
C ARG A 184 -7.70 13.21 19.76
N GLU A 185 -7.96 14.42 19.25
CA GLU A 185 -7.07 15.58 19.43
C GLU A 185 -7.00 16.01 20.90
N PHE A 186 -8.15 16.00 21.59
CA PHE A 186 -8.23 16.34 23.01
C PHE A 186 -7.68 15.24 23.94
N ASN A 187 -7.53 14.01 23.43
CA ASN A 187 -7.08 12.84 24.19
C ASN A 187 -6.06 12.02 23.39
N PRO A 188 -4.86 12.57 23.11
CA PRO A 188 -3.88 11.93 22.22
C PRO A 188 -3.32 10.63 22.81
N SER A 189 -3.26 10.51 24.14
CA SER A 189 -2.68 9.36 24.85
C SER A 189 -3.66 8.20 25.11
N MET A 190 -4.96 8.37 24.84
CA MET A 190 -5.98 7.35 25.16
C MET A 190 -6.08 6.26 24.08
N GLY A 191 -6.29 5.01 24.50
CA GLY A 191 -6.60 3.89 23.62
C GLY A 191 -7.91 4.08 22.84
N ASN A 192 -8.13 3.27 21.79
CA ASN A 192 -9.37 3.34 21.02
C ASN A 192 -10.59 2.84 21.83
N VAL A 193 -10.40 1.86 22.72
CA VAL A 193 -11.47 1.39 23.63
C VAL A 193 -11.80 2.48 24.66
N GLU A 194 -10.79 3.09 25.27
CA GLU A 194 -10.94 4.21 26.19
C GLU A 194 -11.65 5.41 25.55
N LEU A 195 -11.39 5.70 24.25
CA LEU A 195 -12.19 6.69 23.51
C LEU A 195 -13.65 6.26 23.31
N LEU A 196 -13.93 4.97 23.11
CA LEU A 196 -15.29 4.45 23.00
C LEU A 196 -16.02 4.43 24.36
N ASP A 197 -15.30 4.30 25.47
CA ASP A 197 -15.82 4.56 26.82
C ASP A 197 -16.10 6.04 27.00
N LYS A 198 -15.17 6.92 26.63
CA LYS A 198 -15.31 8.37 26.72
C LYS A 198 -16.42 8.94 25.82
N LEU A 199 -16.67 8.35 24.66
CA LEU A 199 -17.84 8.65 23.83
C LEU A 199 -19.16 8.27 24.51
N MET A 200 -19.15 7.30 25.41
CA MET A 200 -20.32 6.88 26.20
C MET A 200 -20.48 7.67 27.52
N GLU A 201 -19.53 8.52 27.89
CA GLU A 201 -19.67 9.47 29.00
C GLU A 201 -20.59 10.66 28.63
N PHE A 202 -20.67 11.01 27.34
CA PHE A 202 -21.60 12.04 26.86
C PHE A 202 -23.04 11.52 26.89
N GLU A 203 -23.89 12.18 27.68
CA GLU A 203 -25.26 11.73 27.94
C GLU A 203 -26.12 11.63 26.66
N GLU A 204 -25.90 12.52 25.68
CA GLU A 204 -26.64 12.49 24.40
C GLU A 204 -26.22 11.30 23.52
N LEU A 205 -24.91 10.99 23.45
CA LEU A 205 -24.38 9.83 22.74
C LEU A 205 -24.82 8.52 23.41
N ALA A 206 -24.74 8.46 24.74
CA ALA A 206 -25.15 7.31 25.54
C ALA A 206 -26.65 6.97 25.40
N LYS A 207 -27.51 7.95 25.08
CA LYS A 207 -28.94 7.73 24.79
C LYS A 207 -29.19 7.19 23.38
N ASN A 208 -28.26 7.34 22.44
CA ASN A 208 -28.45 6.94 21.05
C ASN A 208 -28.27 5.42 20.85
N ALA A 209 -29.34 4.73 20.46
CA ALA A 209 -29.33 3.28 20.25
C ALA A 209 -28.41 2.81 19.10
N ARG A 210 -28.23 3.61 18.03
CA ARG A 210 -27.30 3.27 16.94
C ARG A 210 -25.85 3.45 17.38
N LEU A 211 -25.56 4.50 18.15
CA LEU A 211 -24.24 4.71 18.72
C LEU A 211 -23.90 3.60 19.70
N LYS A 212 -24.80 3.28 20.65
CA LYS A 212 -24.67 2.14 21.56
C LYS A 212 -24.34 0.86 20.82
N LYS A 213 -25.13 0.50 19.80
CA LYS A 213 -24.88 -0.68 18.97
C LYS A 213 -23.52 -0.61 18.27
N GLY A 214 -23.15 0.51 17.65
CA GLY A 214 -21.86 0.68 16.98
C GLY A 214 -20.67 0.63 17.95
N VAL A 215 -20.83 1.16 19.16
CA VAL A 215 -19.84 1.13 20.25
C VAL A 215 -19.73 -0.27 20.85
N GLU A 216 -20.84 -0.97 21.10
CA GLU A 216 -20.84 -2.37 21.53
C GLU A 216 -20.22 -3.27 20.46
N GLU A 217 -20.59 -3.13 19.19
CA GLU A 217 -19.96 -3.85 18.08
C GLU A 217 -18.45 -3.60 18.01
N LEU A 218 -17.99 -2.36 18.24
CA LEU A 218 -16.56 -2.04 18.23
C LEU A 218 -15.82 -2.40 19.53
N LYS A 219 -16.51 -2.39 20.68
CA LYS A 219 -15.97 -2.87 21.97
C LYS A 219 -15.89 -4.39 22.02
N VAL A 220 -16.89 -5.12 21.52
CA VAL A 220 -16.84 -6.59 21.36
C VAL A 220 -15.69 -6.95 20.42
N LYS A 221 -15.59 -6.32 19.23
CA LYS A 221 -14.45 -6.48 18.31
C LYS A 221 -13.08 -6.13 18.93
N ALA A 222 -13.04 -5.30 19.98
CA ALA A 222 -11.80 -4.95 20.68
C ALA A 222 -11.48 -5.89 21.86
N LEU A 223 -12.49 -6.30 22.64
CA LEU A 223 -12.39 -7.23 23.77
C LEU A 223 -12.10 -8.67 23.28
N GLU A 224 -12.66 -9.07 22.14
CA GLU A 224 -12.27 -10.29 21.42
C GLU A 224 -10.81 -10.26 20.95
N GLY A 225 -10.24 -9.06 20.77
CA GLY A 225 -8.80 -8.86 20.58
C GLY A 225 -7.96 -9.10 21.84
N ILE A 226 -8.44 -8.65 23.01
CA ILE A 226 -7.72 -8.81 24.30
C ILE A 226 -7.59 -10.30 24.70
N ASN A 227 -8.57 -11.13 24.39
CA ASN A 227 -8.50 -12.59 24.66
C ASN A 227 -7.44 -13.34 23.84
N LEU A 228 -6.75 -12.68 22.90
CA LEU A 228 -5.57 -13.19 22.20
C LEU A 228 -4.24 -12.66 22.80
N GLU A 229 -4.27 -11.62 23.64
CA GLU A 229 -3.07 -11.03 24.25
C GLU A 229 -2.61 -11.75 25.53
N THR A 230 -3.49 -12.49 26.20
CA THR A 230 -3.17 -13.22 27.46
C THR A 230 -2.21 -14.40 27.33
N ASN A 231 -1.70 -14.69 26.12
CA ASN A 231 -0.66 -15.70 25.86
C ASN A 231 0.65 -15.10 25.28
N GLY A 232 0.84 -13.78 25.31
CA GLY A 232 2.08 -13.12 24.89
C GLY A 232 2.73 -12.33 26.04
N GLU A 233 3.95 -12.70 26.44
CA GLU A 233 4.71 -11.95 27.45
C GLU A 233 4.98 -10.49 27.01
N GLU A 234 4.93 -9.55 27.95
CA GLU A 234 5.08 -8.11 27.70
C GLU A 234 6.42 -7.73 27.04
N GLN A 235 6.40 -7.45 25.72
CA GLN A 235 7.53 -6.81 25.05
C GLN A 235 7.33 -5.29 24.92
N LYS A 236 7.92 -4.55 25.86
CA LYS A 236 7.99 -3.08 25.84
C LYS A 236 8.71 -2.59 24.59
N GLY A 237 8.01 -1.85 23.72
CA GLY A 237 8.64 -1.15 22.59
C GLY A 237 7.74 -0.86 21.38
N LEU A 238 6.62 -1.57 21.23
CA LEU A 238 5.68 -1.37 20.12
C LEU A 238 4.78 -0.14 20.36
N PRO A 239 4.71 0.84 19.43
CA PRO A 239 3.81 1.97 19.56
C PRO A 239 2.38 1.63 19.11
N VAL A 240 1.44 1.81 20.04
CA VAL A 240 0.02 2.16 19.82
C VAL A 240 -0.90 1.15 19.12
N GLY A 241 -1.79 0.53 19.92
CA GLY A 241 -3.20 0.33 19.58
C GLY A 241 -3.53 -0.35 18.25
N VAL A 242 -3.39 -1.68 18.20
CA VAL A 242 -3.89 -2.51 17.09
C VAL A 242 -5.42 -2.60 17.16
N GLY A 243 -6.10 -1.66 16.49
CA GLY A 243 -7.52 -1.84 16.14
C GLY A 243 -7.73 -3.01 15.17
N SER A 244 -8.98 -3.44 15.02
CA SER A 244 -9.42 -4.61 14.24
C SER A 244 -8.57 -4.93 12.99
N VAL A 245 -8.01 -6.14 12.96
CA VAL A 245 -7.28 -6.73 11.82
C VAL A 245 -8.10 -7.77 11.04
N ALA A 246 -9.27 -8.17 11.55
CA ALA A 246 -10.22 -9.03 10.87
C ALA A 246 -11.66 -8.75 11.32
N ALA A 247 -12.63 -8.95 10.44
CA ALA A 247 -14.06 -8.81 10.75
C ALA A 247 -14.85 -9.85 9.96
N GLY A 248 -15.96 -10.34 10.52
CA GLY A 248 -16.77 -11.37 9.89
C GLY A 248 -18.20 -11.39 10.40
N GLY A 249 -19.00 -12.30 9.87
CA GLY A 249 -20.41 -12.45 10.26
C GLY A 249 -21.19 -13.37 9.32
N ARG A 250 -22.46 -13.57 9.66
CA ARG A 250 -23.44 -14.36 8.90
C ARG A 250 -24.40 -13.42 8.15
N TYR A 251 -24.71 -13.72 6.89
CA TYR A 251 -25.42 -12.83 5.96
C TYR A 251 -26.32 -13.61 4.97
N ASP A 252 -27.22 -14.43 5.51
CA ASP A 252 -28.01 -15.41 4.75
C ASP A 252 -28.88 -14.86 3.60
N GLU A 253 -29.36 -13.62 3.74
CA GLU A 253 -30.24 -12.98 2.76
C GLU A 253 -29.49 -12.34 1.58
N LEU A 254 -28.17 -12.12 1.70
CA LEU A 254 -27.41 -11.28 0.76
C LEU A 254 -27.38 -11.86 -0.66
N VAL A 255 -27.27 -13.18 -0.79
CA VAL A 255 -27.25 -13.88 -2.08
C VAL A 255 -28.62 -13.82 -2.75
N GLY A 256 -29.70 -13.94 -1.97
CA GLY A 256 -31.08 -13.92 -2.48
C GLY A 256 -31.47 -12.60 -3.17
N ASN A 257 -30.76 -11.50 -2.90
CA ASN A 257 -30.92 -10.24 -3.64
C ASN A 257 -30.50 -10.32 -5.12
N PHE A 258 -29.70 -11.33 -5.51
CA PHE A 258 -29.17 -11.52 -6.87
C PHE A 258 -29.72 -12.77 -7.56
N MET A 259 -30.50 -13.59 -6.85
CA MET A 259 -31.11 -14.77 -7.43
C MET A 259 -32.40 -14.41 -8.15
N ALA A 260 -32.51 -14.81 -9.42
CA ALA A 260 -33.78 -14.74 -10.14
C ALA A 260 -34.85 -15.57 -9.40
N PRO A 261 -36.12 -15.10 -9.33
CA PRO A 261 -37.18 -15.83 -8.62
C PRO A 261 -37.38 -17.22 -9.23
N SER A 262 -37.23 -18.25 -8.40
CA SER A 262 -37.41 -19.66 -8.80
C SER A 262 -38.83 -20.14 -8.44
N GLY A 263 -39.73 -20.09 -9.43
CA GLY A 263 -41.13 -20.48 -9.23
C GLY A 263 -41.94 -20.53 -10.53
N ALA A 264 -43.11 -21.17 -10.47
CA ALA A 264 -44.11 -21.06 -11.53
C ALA A 264 -44.83 -19.70 -11.41
N LYS A 265 -45.17 -19.07 -12.55
CA LYS A 265 -45.80 -17.73 -12.62
C LYS A 265 -46.88 -17.54 -11.54
N GLY A 266 -46.65 -16.57 -10.65
CA GLY A 266 -47.58 -16.23 -9.56
C GLY A 266 -47.25 -16.85 -8.19
N LYS A 267 -46.16 -17.62 -8.06
CA LYS A 267 -45.58 -18.05 -6.78
C LYS A 267 -44.06 -17.88 -6.79
N ASP A 268 -43.61 -16.65 -6.96
CA ASP A 268 -42.20 -16.29 -6.85
C ASP A 268 -41.75 -16.47 -5.41
N LYS A 269 -40.87 -17.45 -5.18
CA LYS A 269 -40.26 -17.68 -3.86
C LYS A 269 -38.83 -17.15 -3.91
N ARG A 270 -38.51 -16.19 -3.03
CA ARG A 270 -37.13 -15.79 -2.78
C ARG A 270 -36.32 -17.01 -2.34
N GLN A 271 -35.21 -17.25 -3.02
CA GLN A 271 -34.27 -18.30 -2.67
C GLN A 271 -33.07 -17.66 -2.00
N ASP A 272 -32.99 -17.79 -0.67
CA ASP A 272 -31.85 -17.34 0.11
C ASP A 272 -30.82 -18.46 0.27
N VAL A 273 -29.55 -18.09 0.34
CA VAL A 273 -28.42 -19.01 0.50
C VAL A 273 -27.66 -18.59 1.76
N PRO A 274 -27.80 -19.34 2.87
CA PRO A 274 -27.09 -19.06 4.12
C PRO A 274 -25.59 -18.94 3.91
N CYS A 275 -25.00 -17.84 4.40
CA CYS A 275 -23.60 -17.50 4.16
C CYS A 275 -22.95 -16.97 5.44
N VAL A 276 -21.71 -17.38 5.68
CA VAL A 276 -20.86 -16.87 6.76
C VAL A 276 -19.46 -16.63 6.20
N GLY A 277 -18.80 -15.56 6.63
CA GLY A 277 -17.50 -15.19 6.10
C GLY A 277 -16.69 -14.32 7.06
N ILE A 278 -15.40 -14.20 6.75
CA ILE A 278 -14.42 -13.36 7.43
C ILE A 278 -13.57 -12.63 6.38
N SER A 279 -13.20 -11.38 6.69
CA SER A 279 -12.31 -10.53 5.92
C SER A 279 -11.15 -10.08 6.81
N PHE A 280 -9.94 -10.00 6.24
CA PHE A 280 -8.73 -9.58 6.93
C PHE A 280 -8.29 -8.19 6.44
N GLY A 281 -8.06 -7.27 7.37
CA GLY A 281 -7.51 -5.94 7.12
C GLY A 281 -6.01 -6.00 6.82
N ILE A 282 -5.65 -6.58 5.67
CA ILE A 282 -4.25 -6.89 5.31
C ILE A 282 -3.31 -5.68 5.36
N GLU A 283 -3.77 -4.48 5.00
CA GLU A 283 -2.95 -3.25 5.10
C GLU A 283 -2.48 -2.96 6.53
N ARG A 284 -3.30 -3.30 7.54
CA ARG A 284 -2.93 -3.14 8.95
C ARG A 284 -1.92 -4.21 9.38
N LEU A 285 -2.09 -5.45 8.90
CA LEU A 285 -1.12 -6.53 9.13
C LEU A 285 0.25 -6.20 8.52
N PHE A 286 0.28 -5.62 7.32
CA PHE A 286 1.51 -5.15 6.68
C PHE A 286 2.19 -4.07 7.53
N ALA A 287 1.46 -3.03 7.96
CA ALA A 287 2.02 -1.95 8.77
C ALA A 287 2.61 -2.45 10.11
N ILE A 288 1.93 -3.40 10.78
CA ILE A 288 2.41 -4.02 12.03
C ILE A 288 3.69 -4.81 11.78
N MET A 289 3.74 -5.62 10.72
CA MET A 289 4.95 -6.41 10.40
C MET A 289 6.11 -5.54 9.93
N GLU A 290 5.87 -4.50 9.13
CA GLU A 290 6.89 -3.51 8.76
C GLU A 290 7.46 -2.81 10.00
N ALA A 291 6.63 -2.41 10.96
CA ALA A 291 7.08 -1.82 12.22
C ALA A 291 7.88 -2.81 13.09
N LYS A 292 7.39 -4.05 13.24
CA LYS A 292 8.10 -5.11 13.99
C LYS A 292 9.48 -5.37 13.41
N MET A 293 9.59 -5.53 12.09
CA MET A 293 10.88 -5.79 11.42
C MET A 293 11.86 -4.62 11.52
N GLN A 294 11.37 -3.38 11.60
CA GLN A 294 12.22 -2.21 11.87
C GLN A 294 12.76 -2.21 13.31
N ILE A 295 11.92 -2.54 14.30
CA ILE A 295 12.30 -2.63 15.72
C ILE A 295 13.33 -3.76 15.93
N GLU A 296 13.05 -4.94 15.40
CA GLU A 296 13.89 -6.14 15.54
C GLU A 296 15.10 -6.15 14.59
N GLN A 297 15.23 -5.14 13.71
CA GLN A 297 16.24 -5.03 12.65
C GLN A 297 16.38 -6.30 11.79
N LEU A 298 15.28 -7.04 11.58
CA LEU A 298 15.30 -8.31 10.87
C LEU A 298 15.71 -8.11 9.39
N PRO A 299 16.75 -8.82 8.91
CA PRO A 299 17.23 -8.67 7.55
C PRO A 299 16.20 -9.22 6.53
N VAL A 300 15.54 -8.33 5.79
CA VAL A 300 14.53 -8.69 4.78
C VAL A 300 15.20 -8.97 3.44
N ARG A 301 15.14 -10.22 2.96
CA ARG A 301 15.49 -10.57 1.59
C ARG A 301 14.40 -10.11 0.63
N THR A 302 14.79 -9.45 -0.46
CA THR A 302 13.88 -9.02 -1.54
C THR A 302 14.10 -9.77 -2.85
N THR A 303 14.96 -10.81 -2.82
CA THR A 303 15.14 -11.79 -3.89
C THR A 303 15.30 -13.16 -3.27
N GLU A 304 14.91 -14.19 -4.01
CA GLU A 304 15.05 -15.59 -3.59
C GLU A 304 16.36 -16.24 -4.04
N THR A 305 17.31 -15.45 -4.56
CA THR A 305 18.57 -15.91 -5.15
C THR A 305 19.35 -16.80 -4.19
N GLU A 306 19.59 -18.05 -4.57
CA GLU A 306 20.27 -19.06 -3.76
C GLU A 306 21.77 -19.03 -3.99
N ILE A 307 22.18 -18.81 -5.25
CA ILE A 307 23.56 -18.95 -5.70
C ILE A 307 23.94 -17.73 -6.53
N PHE A 308 25.14 -17.19 -6.31
CA PHE A 308 25.74 -16.20 -7.19
C PHE A 308 27.01 -16.74 -7.85
N ILE A 309 27.12 -16.65 -9.18
CA ILE A 309 28.33 -17.06 -9.90
C ILE A 309 29.27 -15.86 -10.02
N ALA A 310 30.43 -15.98 -9.38
CA ALA A 310 31.50 -14.99 -9.40
C ALA A 310 32.71 -15.47 -10.19
N SER A 311 33.55 -14.53 -10.63
CA SER A 311 34.93 -14.83 -11.02
C SER A 311 35.86 -13.67 -10.64
N ALA A 312 37.13 -13.98 -10.38
CA ALA A 312 38.17 -12.97 -10.14
C ALA A 312 38.95 -12.59 -11.41
N GLN A 313 39.09 -13.56 -12.33
CA GLN A 313 39.85 -13.42 -13.58
C GLN A 313 38.99 -12.81 -14.70
N LYS A 314 39.67 -12.39 -15.77
CA LYS A 314 39.07 -11.80 -16.97
C LYS A 314 38.56 -12.88 -17.93
N ASN A 315 37.80 -12.48 -18.95
CA ASN A 315 37.34 -13.33 -20.07
C ASN A 315 36.39 -14.51 -19.71
N LEU A 316 36.19 -14.82 -18.43
CA LEU A 316 35.29 -15.88 -17.94
C LEU A 316 33.79 -15.58 -18.06
N LEU A 317 33.37 -14.54 -18.78
CA LEU A 317 31.94 -14.20 -18.95
C LEU A 317 31.14 -15.37 -19.57
N GLN A 318 31.66 -16.00 -20.61
CA GLN A 318 30.99 -17.13 -21.27
C GLN A 318 30.84 -18.33 -20.32
N GLU A 319 31.86 -18.62 -19.51
CA GLU A 319 31.80 -19.74 -18.56
C GLU A 319 30.82 -19.47 -17.41
N ARG A 320 30.77 -18.23 -16.89
CA ARG A 320 29.72 -17.84 -15.93
C ARG A 320 28.32 -17.96 -16.54
N MET A 321 28.13 -17.56 -17.80
CA MET A 321 26.85 -17.69 -18.51
C MET A 321 26.44 -19.14 -18.75
N LYS A 322 27.36 -20.01 -19.17
CA LYS A 322 27.12 -21.46 -19.32
C LYS A 322 26.69 -22.08 -18.01
N LEU A 323 27.46 -21.87 -16.94
CA LEU A 323 27.16 -22.41 -15.61
C LEU A 323 25.83 -21.88 -15.06
N CYS A 324 25.53 -20.59 -15.27
CA CYS A 324 24.25 -19.99 -14.89
C CYS A 324 23.08 -20.69 -15.59
N LYS A 325 23.21 -20.93 -16.91
CA LYS A 325 22.21 -21.66 -17.67
C LYS A 325 22.03 -23.09 -17.15
N THR A 326 23.11 -23.86 -16.97
CA THR A 326 23.02 -25.23 -16.44
C THR A 326 22.32 -25.29 -15.09
N LEU A 327 22.56 -24.34 -14.20
CA LEU A 327 21.91 -24.31 -12.89
C LEU A 327 20.45 -23.83 -12.95
N TRP A 328 20.09 -22.96 -13.90
CA TRP A 328 18.69 -22.64 -14.21
C TRP A 328 17.93 -23.83 -14.81
N ASP A 329 18.58 -24.59 -15.71
CA ASP A 329 18.03 -25.81 -16.30
C ASP A 329 17.76 -26.89 -15.20
N GLU A 330 18.52 -26.85 -14.10
CA GLU A 330 18.34 -27.64 -12.86
C GLU A 330 17.36 -27.02 -11.83
N GLY A 331 16.79 -25.85 -12.12
CA GLY A 331 15.80 -25.18 -11.27
C GLY A 331 16.36 -24.41 -10.06
N PHE A 332 17.67 -24.13 -10.00
CA PHE A 332 18.24 -23.26 -8.97
C PHE A 332 18.02 -21.77 -9.26
N LYS A 333 17.95 -20.96 -8.21
CA LYS A 333 17.76 -19.50 -8.30
C LYS A 333 19.11 -18.80 -8.37
N VAL A 334 19.65 -18.63 -9.58
CA VAL A 334 21.05 -18.19 -9.80
C VAL A 334 21.14 -16.81 -10.42
N GLU A 335 22.12 -16.01 -9.97
CA GLU A 335 22.52 -14.73 -10.58
C GLU A 335 24.03 -14.68 -10.88
N PHE A 336 24.45 -13.74 -11.73
CA PHE A 336 25.85 -13.35 -11.89
C PHE A 336 25.96 -11.86 -12.27
N ALA A 337 27.14 -11.26 -12.14
CA ALA A 337 27.33 -9.86 -12.53
C ALA A 337 27.33 -9.68 -14.05
N TYR A 338 26.42 -8.84 -14.58
CA TYR A 338 26.33 -8.40 -15.99
C TYR A 338 27.48 -7.45 -16.41
N LYS A 339 28.71 -7.83 -16.12
CA LYS A 339 29.95 -7.16 -16.52
C LYS A 339 30.89 -8.23 -17.05
N ALA A 340 31.68 -7.96 -18.09
CA ALA A 340 32.63 -8.95 -18.60
C ALA A 340 33.63 -9.39 -17.50
N ASN A 341 34.25 -8.39 -16.86
CA ASN A 341 35.35 -8.56 -15.90
C ASN A 341 35.02 -7.88 -14.55
N PRO A 342 34.11 -8.44 -13.73
CA PRO A 342 33.78 -7.89 -12.41
C PRO A 342 34.91 -8.14 -11.40
N LYS A 343 35.08 -7.24 -10.41
CA LYS A 343 36.00 -7.48 -9.28
C LYS A 343 35.38 -8.48 -8.30
N LEU A 344 36.16 -9.44 -7.78
CA LEU A 344 35.65 -10.44 -6.82
C LEU A 344 35.06 -9.79 -5.57
N LEU A 345 35.74 -8.80 -4.98
CA LEU A 345 35.27 -8.09 -3.79
C LEU A 345 33.86 -7.47 -3.98
N THR A 346 33.60 -6.84 -5.13
CA THR A 346 32.28 -6.24 -5.42
C THR A 346 31.18 -7.30 -5.60
N GLN A 347 31.54 -8.50 -6.08
CA GLN A 347 30.60 -9.62 -6.19
C GLN A 347 30.28 -10.22 -4.82
N LEU A 348 31.29 -10.40 -3.96
CA LEU A 348 31.08 -10.86 -2.59
C LEU A 348 30.26 -9.85 -1.77
N GLN A 349 30.54 -8.55 -1.87
CA GLN A 349 29.74 -7.50 -1.23
C GLN A 349 28.27 -7.54 -1.70
N TYR A 350 28.02 -7.70 -3.01
CA TYR A 350 26.65 -7.86 -3.54
C TYR A 350 25.91 -9.06 -2.93
N CYS A 351 26.62 -10.15 -2.64
CA CYS A 351 26.06 -11.34 -1.99
C CYS A 351 25.80 -11.12 -0.50
N GLU A 352 26.70 -10.42 0.21
CA GLU A 352 26.49 -10.01 1.61
C GLU A 352 25.29 -9.05 1.72
N ASP A 353 25.23 -8.00 0.88
CA ASP A 353 24.15 -6.99 0.86
C ASP A 353 22.76 -7.57 0.52
N ARG A 354 22.71 -8.59 -0.35
CA ARG A 354 21.46 -9.29 -0.75
C ARG A 354 21.20 -10.60 0.00
N LEU A 355 22.09 -10.93 0.93
CA LEU A 355 22.01 -12.14 1.77
C LEU A 355 21.90 -13.42 0.93
N ILE A 356 22.61 -13.46 -0.21
CA ILE A 356 22.71 -14.65 -1.07
C ILE A 356 23.60 -15.66 -0.33
N PRO A 357 23.13 -16.88 -0.03
CA PRO A 357 23.84 -17.78 0.87
C PRO A 357 25.11 -18.38 0.26
N LEU A 358 25.10 -18.69 -1.04
CA LEU A 358 26.18 -19.42 -1.72
C LEU A 358 26.78 -18.62 -2.89
N VAL A 359 28.09 -18.73 -3.06
CA VAL A 359 28.82 -18.19 -4.21
C VAL A 359 29.61 -19.31 -4.89
N LEU A 360 29.47 -19.43 -6.21
CA LEU A 360 30.32 -20.29 -7.04
C LEU A 360 31.39 -19.44 -7.71
N ILE A 361 32.64 -19.64 -7.33
CA ILE A 361 33.78 -18.91 -7.87
C ILE A 361 34.39 -19.73 -9.01
N VAL A 362 34.30 -19.18 -10.22
CA VAL A 362 34.89 -19.74 -11.45
C VAL A 362 36.26 -19.12 -11.69
N GLY A 363 37.25 -19.97 -11.96
CA GLY A 363 38.61 -19.62 -12.36
C GLY A 363 39.12 -20.54 -13.46
N GLU A 364 40.11 -20.08 -14.23
CA GLU A 364 40.73 -20.82 -15.35
C GLU A 364 41.36 -22.14 -14.89
N ARG A 365 41.95 -22.17 -13.70
CA ARG A 365 42.54 -23.37 -13.12
C ARG A 365 41.47 -24.36 -12.69
N GLU A 366 40.48 -23.89 -11.93
CA GLU A 366 39.35 -24.70 -11.48
C GLU A 366 38.61 -25.34 -12.67
N LEU A 367 38.40 -24.58 -13.76
CA LEU A 367 37.82 -25.09 -15.01
C LEU A 367 38.68 -26.17 -15.70
N GLN A 368 40.00 -26.04 -15.70
CA GLN A 368 40.92 -27.07 -16.23
C GLN A 368 40.92 -28.34 -15.37
N GLU A 369 40.77 -28.19 -14.06
CA GLU A 369 40.68 -29.30 -13.09
C GLU A 369 39.27 -29.92 -13.02
N GLY A 370 38.28 -29.37 -13.73
CA GLY A 370 36.90 -29.89 -13.77
C GLY A 370 36.09 -29.60 -12.50
N VAL A 371 36.48 -28.57 -11.74
CA VAL A 371 35.86 -28.18 -10.47
C VAL A 371 35.35 -26.73 -10.49
N VAL A 372 34.51 -26.40 -9.52
CA VAL A 372 34.15 -25.02 -9.18
C VAL A 372 34.23 -24.82 -7.68
N LYS A 373 34.68 -23.65 -7.24
CA LYS A 373 34.87 -23.35 -5.82
C LYS A 373 33.57 -22.85 -5.20
N LEU A 374 32.96 -23.64 -4.33
CA LEU A 374 31.75 -23.30 -3.60
C LEU A 374 32.11 -22.62 -2.28
N ARG A 375 31.63 -21.39 -2.11
CA ARG A 375 31.81 -20.56 -0.92
C ARG A 375 30.47 -20.34 -0.22
N ASN A 376 30.42 -20.59 1.09
CA ASN A 376 29.33 -20.11 1.94
C ASN A 376 29.61 -18.66 2.33
N VAL A 377 28.68 -17.74 2.06
CA VAL A 377 28.89 -16.29 2.27
C VAL A 377 28.98 -15.96 3.76
N LYS A 378 28.09 -16.53 4.58
CA LYS A 378 28.01 -16.26 6.03
C LYS A 378 29.17 -16.89 6.80
N ALA A 379 29.46 -18.17 6.54
CA ALA A 379 30.53 -18.90 7.22
C ALA A 379 31.92 -18.59 6.66
N ARG A 380 31.99 -18.02 5.44
CA ARG A 380 33.24 -17.75 4.68
C ARG A 380 34.10 -18.99 4.41
N ALA A 381 33.55 -20.19 4.61
CA ALA A 381 34.15 -21.45 4.23
C ALA A 381 34.10 -21.64 2.71
N GLU A 382 35.17 -22.20 2.14
CA GLU A 382 35.31 -22.53 0.72
C GLU A 382 35.66 -24.00 0.58
N GLN A 383 35.10 -24.67 -0.43
CA GLN A 383 35.42 -26.03 -0.82
C GLN A 383 35.39 -26.16 -2.36
N ASP A 384 36.29 -26.97 -2.91
CA ASP A 384 36.30 -27.26 -4.34
C ASP A 384 35.33 -28.42 -4.63
N VAL A 385 34.42 -28.23 -5.60
CA VAL A 385 33.35 -29.17 -5.92
C VAL A 385 33.46 -29.59 -7.40
N PRO A 386 33.59 -30.88 -7.73
CA PRO A 386 33.57 -31.36 -9.11
C PRO A 386 32.25 -31.01 -9.81
N PHE A 387 32.29 -30.67 -11.10
CA PHE A 387 31.06 -30.37 -11.87
C PHE A 387 30.05 -31.54 -11.89
N SER A 388 30.53 -32.79 -11.78
CA SER A 388 29.70 -33.99 -11.67
C SER A 388 28.89 -34.08 -10.37
N GLU A 389 29.38 -33.47 -9.28
CA GLU A 389 28.78 -33.52 -7.94
C GLU A 389 28.15 -32.19 -7.53
N LEU A 390 28.27 -31.17 -8.39
CA LEU A 390 27.83 -29.80 -8.11
C LEU A 390 26.33 -29.73 -7.74
N VAL A 391 25.45 -30.34 -8.54
CA VAL A 391 24.00 -30.34 -8.30
C VAL A 391 23.63 -30.97 -6.95
N PRO A 392 24.01 -32.23 -6.63
CA PRO A 392 23.67 -32.82 -5.33
C PRO A 392 24.30 -32.07 -4.16
N THR A 393 25.54 -31.59 -4.27
CA THR A 393 26.20 -30.79 -3.22
C THR A 393 25.46 -29.47 -2.97
N LEU A 394 25.02 -28.77 -4.02
CA LEU A 394 24.23 -27.54 -3.89
C LEU A 394 22.87 -27.80 -3.23
N ARG A 395 22.13 -28.84 -3.65
CA ARG A 395 20.83 -29.19 -3.02
C ARG A 395 21.01 -29.56 -1.55
N SER A 396 22.02 -30.37 -1.22
CA SER A 396 22.32 -30.74 0.17
C SER A 396 22.75 -29.54 1.03
N THR A 397 23.54 -28.62 0.46
CA THR A 397 23.99 -27.42 1.18
C THR A 397 22.83 -26.46 1.42
N LEU A 398 22.00 -26.18 0.41
CA LEU A 398 20.84 -25.30 0.53
C LEU A 398 19.77 -25.85 1.49
N ALA A 399 19.61 -27.17 1.58
CA ALA A 399 18.70 -27.80 2.54
C ALA A 399 19.19 -27.77 4.01
N SER A 400 20.47 -27.40 4.23
CA SER A 400 21.10 -27.33 5.56
C SER A 400 21.23 -25.91 6.14
N LEU A 401 20.74 -24.91 5.40
CA LEU A 401 20.85 -23.47 5.71
C LEU A 401 19.52 -22.88 6.21
#